data_AF-A0A5C6Z7P2-F1
#
_entry.id   AF-A0A5C6Z7P2-F1
#
_cell.length_a   1.000
_cell.length_b   1.000
_cell.length_c   1.000
_cell.angle_alpha   90.00
_cell.angle_beta   90.00
_cell.angle_gamma   90.00
#
_symmetry.space_group_name_H-M   'P 1'
#
loop_
_entity.id
_entity.type
_entity.pdbx_description
1 polymer ?
#
loop_
_entity_poly.entity_id
_entity_poly.type
_entity_poly.pdbx_seq_one_letter_code
_entity_poly.pdbx_strand_id
1 'polypeptide(L)'
;MSTDAWGSVPTTAFGRFTAATMRGLTAASVSGWTAEQFAAVANVGWIPEAAASAIRPEQLSRVTDFDTVSARWLNALSVEAFAAIPADGVNQMSLAALQGLDATRRGIAMGKADKIHAGYLAAASRDAGISYDSVLAMLTGMQSGIGADGLSVDQFAAINGMLSGAKAVNGGQTYVSSLLTSMIGKDAWRPA
;
A
#
# COMPACT_ATOMS: atom_id res chain seq x y z
N MET A 1 17.92 1.09 -28.98
CA MET A 1 18.33 -0.32 -28.76
C MET A 1 17.06 -1.15 -28.66
N SER A 2 16.99 -2.32 -29.29
CA SER A 2 15.84 -3.24 -29.09
C SER A 2 15.91 -3.88 -27.70
N THR A 3 14.79 -4.43 -27.23
CA THR A 3 14.71 -5.19 -25.96
C THR A 3 15.71 -6.35 -25.92
N ASP A 4 15.93 -7.01 -27.05
CA ASP A 4 16.80 -8.19 -27.16
C ASP A 4 18.28 -7.87 -26.96
N ALA A 5 18.70 -6.64 -27.29
CA ALA A 5 20.09 -6.20 -27.13
C ALA A 5 20.50 -6.07 -25.65
N TRP A 6 19.54 -5.89 -24.73
CA TRP A 6 19.83 -5.80 -23.31
C TRP A 6 20.20 -7.14 -22.70
N GLY A 7 19.58 -8.23 -23.14
CA GLY A 7 19.82 -9.57 -22.59
C GLY A 7 21.28 -10.04 -22.71
N SER A 8 22.02 -9.54 -23.70
CA SER A 8 23.45 -9.86 -23.88
C SER A 8 24.42 -9.05 -22.99
N VAL A 9 23.95 -8.02 -22.29
CA VAL A 9 24.81 -7.20 -21.42
C VAL A 9 25.12 -7.96 -20.13
N PRO A 10 26.39 -8.12 -19.73
CA PRO A 10 26.73 -8.83 -18.48
C PRO A 10 26.14 -8.17 -17.24
N THR A 11 25.68 -8.96 -16.26
CA THR A 11 25.13 -8.46 -14.98
C THR A 11 26.12 -7.60 -14.20
N THR A 12 27.43 -7.86 -14.33
CA THR A 12 28.50 -7.05 -13.71
C THR A 12 28.53 -5.60 -14.21
N ALA A 13 27.99 -5.30 -15.39
CA ALA A 13 27.86 -3.94 -15.88
C ALA A 13 26.77 -3.16 -15.14
N PHE A 14 25.68 -3.83 -14.75
CA PHE A 14 24.56 -3.23 -14.02
C PHE A 14 24.97 -2.83 -12.59
N GLY A 15 25.81 -3.65 -11.94
CA GLY A 15 26.38 -3.32 -10.63
C GLY A 15 27.33 -2.12 -10.64
N ARG A 16 27.74 -1.63 -11.82
CA ARG A 16 28.58 -0.43 -11.99
C ARG A 16 27.78 0.81 -12.34
N PHE A 17 26.46 0.72 -12.49
CA PHE A 17 25.64 1.90 -12.71
C PHE A 17 25.73 2.84 -11.52
N THR A 18 25.55 4.12 -11.82
CA THR A 18 25.48 5.20 -10.83
C THR A 18 24.16 5.92 -11.00
N ALA A 19 23.72 6.66 -9.99
CA ALA A 19 22.54 7.52 -10.11
C ALA A 19 22.58 8.43 -11.36
N ALA A 20 23.76 8.95 -11.72
CA ALA A 20 23.93 9.76 -12.92
C ALA A 20 23.69 8.97 -14.21
N THR A 21 24.18 7.74 -14.30
CA THR A 21 23.95 6.83 -15.43
C THR A 21 22.47 6.48 -15.57
N MET A 22 21.77 6.30 -14.45
CA MET A 22 20.38 5.83 -14.45
C MET A 22 19.35 6.93 -14.78
N ARG A 23 19.71 8.22 -14.62
CA ARG A 23 18.82 9.35 -14.98
C ARG A 23 18.38 9.37 -16.44
N GLY A 24 19.18 8.80 -17.35
CA GLY A 24 18.86 8.73 -18.78
C GLY A 24 18.04 7.51 -19.20
N LEU A 25 17.66 6.63 -18.26
CA LEU A 25 16.94 5.41 -18.59
C LEU A 25 15.49 5.69 -18.98
N THR A 26 15.05 4.95 -19.99
CA THR A 26 13.66 4.97 -20.46
C THR A 26 12.92 3.73 -19.96
N ALA A 27 11.59 3.80 -19.95
CA ALA A 27 10.72 2.65 -19.71
C ALA A 27 11.11 1.44 -20.59
N ALA A 28 11.36 1.65 -21.88
CA ALA A 28 11.75 0.61 -22.82
C ALA A 28 13.12 -0.03 -22.50
N SER A 29 14.05 0.74 -21.94
CA SER A 29 15.34 0.22 -21.46
C SER A 29 15.12 -0.72 -20.27
N VAL A 30 14.37 -0.26 -19.26
CA VAL A 30 14.12 -1.02 -18.03
C VAL A 30 13.32 -2.29 -18.30
N SER A 31 12.31 -2.22 -19.16
CA SER A 31 11.56 -3.39 -19.60
C SER A 31 12.38 -4.34 -20.49
N GLY A 32 13.55 -3.93 -21.00
CA GLY A 32 14.43 -4.83 -21.75
C GLY A 32 15.27 -5.75 -20.87
N TRP A 33 15.42 -5.44 -19.58
CA TRP A 33 16.36 -6.15 -18.70
C TRP A 33 15.82 -7.49 -18.21
N THR A 34 16.72 -8.45 -18.02
CA THR A 34 16.38 -9.72 -17.33
C THR A 34 16.22 -9.50 -15.82
N ALA A 35 15.69 -10.49 -15.11
CA ALA A 35 15.57 -10.43 -13.65
C ALA A 35 16.95 -10.36 -12.97
N GLU A 36 17.95 -11.08 -13.50
CA GLU A 36 19.32 -11.12 -12.98
C GLU A 36 20.04 -9.80 -13.20
N GLN A 37 19.83 -9.14 -14.35
CA GLN A 37 20.38 -7.82 -14.63
C GLN A 37 19.76 -6.76 -13.73
N PHE A 38 18.44 -6.81 -13.54
CA PHE A 38 17.73 -5.88 -12.69
C PHE A 38 18.17 -6.02 -11.22
N ALA A 39 18.28 -7.26 -10.72
CA ALA A 39 18.75 -7.54 -9.36
C ALA A 39 20.22 -7.17 -9.14
N ALA A 40 21.02 -7.03 -10.20
CA ALA A 40 22.41 -6.60 -10.12
C ALA A 40 22.56 -5.07 -10.01
N VAL A 41 21.49 -4.29 -10.16
CA VAL A 41 21.52 -2.83 -9.97
C VAL A 41 21.76 -2.53 -8.49
N ALA A 42 22.78 -1.70 -8.20
CA ALA A 42 23.18 -1.41 -6.83
C ALA A 42 22.10 -0.70 -6.00
N ASN A 43 21.20 0.05 -6.65
CA ASN A 43 20.10 0.73 -5.98
C ASN A 43 18.93 0.94 -6.96
N VAL A 44 17.80 0.30 -6.69
CA VAL A 44 16.61 0.40 -7.56
C VAL A 44 15.92 1.76 -7.50
N GLY A 45 16.12 2.53 -6.43
CA GLY A 45 15.65 3.91 -6.30
C GLY A 45 16.32 4.90 -7.27
N TRP A 46 17.43 4.51 -7.93
CA TRP A 46 18.03 5.29 -9.02
C TRP A 46 17.25 5.20 -10.34
N ILE A 47 16.36 4.23 -10.49
CA ILE A 47 15.49 4.11 -11.66
C ILE A 47 14.48 5.26 -11.61
N PRO A 48 14.37 6.09 -12.67
CA PRO A 48 13.43 7.20 -12.69
C PRO A 48 11.98 6.75 -12.45
N GLU A 49 11.20 7.55 -11.71
CA GLU A 49 9.77 7.31 -11.46
C GLU A 49 8.99 7.08 -12.77
N ALA A 50 9.33 7.83 -13.82
CA ALA A 50 8.70 7.70 -15.15
C ALA A 50 8.96 6.35 -15.85
N ALA A 51 9.96 5.59 -15.40
CA ALA A 51 10.26 4.24 -15.90
C ALA A 51 9.73 3.14 -14.96
N ALA A 52 9.28 3.48 -13.75
CA ALA A 52 8.85 2.51 -12.75
C ALA A 52 7.66 1.66 -13.23
N SER A 53 6.72 2.26 -13.96
CA SER A 53 5.55 1.55 -14.50
C SER A 53 5.88 0.46 -15.53
N ALA A 54 7.11 0.44 -16.07
CA ALA A 54 7.57 -0.55 -17.02
C ALA A 54 8.35 -1.72 -16.38
N ILE A 55 8.57 -1.65 -15.07
CA ILE A 55 9.20 -2.73 -14.30
C ILE A 55 8.22 -3.90 -14.21
N ARG A 56 8.71 -5.10 -14.52
CA ARG A 56 7.93 -6.33 -14.50
C ARG A 56 8.01 -7.06 -13.15
N PRO A 57 7.00 -7.90 -12.83
CA PRO A 57 7.00 -8.73 -11.62
C PRO A 57 8.28 -9.54 -11.42
N GLU A 58 8.79 -10.20 -12.48
CA GLU A 58 9.94 -11.09 -12.36
C GLU A 58 11.21 -10.34 -11.96
N GLN A 59 11.32 -9.07 -12.34
CA GLN A 59 12.46 -8.20 -12.02
C GLN A 59 12.51 -7.83 -10.54
N LEU A 60 11.35 -7.57 -9.92
CA LEU A 60 11.27 -7.21 -8.50
C LEU A 60 11.32 -8.40 -7.56
N SER A 61 10.96 -9.60 -8.03
CA SER A 61 10.94 -10.82 -7.20
C SER A 61 12.29 -11.21 -6.59
N ARG A 62 13.39 -10.64 -7.10
CA ARG A 62 14.77 -10.90 -6.64
C ARG A 62 15.40 -9.72 -5.90
N VAL A 63 14.72 -8.60 -5.77
CA VAL A 63 15.24 -7.39 -5.11
C VAL A 63 14.76 -7.37 -3.67
N THR A 64 15.65 -7.05 -2.75
CA THR A 64 15.33 -6.89 -1.33
C THR A 64 15.68 -5.51 -0.79
N ASP A 65 16.50 -4.73 -1.51
CA ASP A 65 16.88 -3.39 -1.07
C ASP A 65 15.90 -2.32 -1.60
N PHE A 66 15.15 -1.72 -0.68
CA PHE A 66 14.14 -0.68 -0.95
C PHE A 66 14.25 0.49 0.06
N ASP A 67 15.39 0.66 0.72
CA ASP A 67 15.59 1.68 1.75
C ASP A 67 15.45 3.13 1.22
N THR A 68 15.71 3.30 -0.08
CA THR A 68 15.90 4.57 -0.78
C THR A 68 14.75 4.92 -1.73
N VAL A 69 13.78 4.02 -1.91
CA VAL A 69 12.63 4.27 -2.79
C VAL A 69 11.62 5.20 -2.11
N SER A 70 10.93 6.00 -2.93
CA SER A 70 9.84 6.85 -2.46
C SER A 70 8.48 6.17 -2.63
N ALA A 71 7.49 6.63 -1.86
CA ALA A 71 6.11 6.21 -2.04
C ALA A 71 5.58 6.46 -3.46
N ARG A 72 5.98 7.58 -4.09
CA ARG A 72 5.57 7.90 -5.46
C ARG A 72 6.10 6.87 -6.47
N TRP A 73 7.36 6.49 -6.33
CA TRP A 73 7.98 5.46 -7.15
C TRP A 73 7.28 4.11 -6.97
N LEU A 74 6.99 3.73 -5.72
CA LEU A 74 6.27 2.49 -5.41
C LEU A 74 4.83 2.49 -5.97
N ASN A 75 4.11 3.61 -5.88
CA ASN A 75 2.76 3.75 -6.41
C ASN A 75 2.72 3.83 -7.95
N ALA A 76 3.84 4.18 -8.60
CA ALA A 76 3.96 4.17 -10.06
C ALA A 76 4.14 2.76 -10.64
N LEU A 77 4.52 1.76 -9.83
CA LEU A 77 4.56 0.36 -10.25
C LEU A 77 3.17 -0.16 -10.60
N SER A 78 3.08 -1.14 -11.50
CA SER A 78 1.85 -1.93 -11.62
C SER A 78 1.55 -2.67 -10.32
N VAL A 79 0.28 -3.06 -10.12
CA VAL A 79 -0.12 -3.79 -8.91
C VAL A 79 0.61 -5.14 -8.83
N GLU A 80 0.76 -5.82 -9.96
CA GLU A 80 1.45 -7.11 -10.08
C GLU A 80 2.95 -6.96 -9.80
N ALA A 81 3.58 -5.90 -10.31
CA ALA A 81 4.99 -5.63 -10.06
C ALA A 81 5.24 -5.35 -8.56
N PHE A 82 4.40 -4.52 -7.94
CA PHE A 82 4.48 -4.29 -6.49
C PHE A 82 4.23 -5.59 -5.68
N ALA A 83 3.26 -6.40 -6.09
CA ALA A 83 2.95 -7.68 -5.41
C ALA A 83 4.10 -8.69 -5.48
N ALA A 84 4.96 -8.61 -6.49
CA ALA A 84 6.14 -9.45 -6.63
C ALA A 84 7.27 -9.10 -5.67
N ILE A 85 7.24 -7.92 -5.03
CA ILE A 85 8.25 -7.55 -4.02
C ILE A 85 8.23 -8.57 -2.87
N PRO A 86 9.39 -9.19 -2.52
CA PRO A 86 9.50 -10.11 -1.40
C PRO A 86 9.17 -9.46 -0.06
N ALA A 87 8.84 -10.28 0.96
CA ALA A 87 8.59 -9.78 2.31
C ALA A 87 9.79 -9.01 2.88
N ASP A 88 11.00 -9.54 2.68
CA ASP A 88 12.24 -8.86 3.09
C ASP A 88 12.39 -7.48 2.44
N GLY A 89 11.95 -7.34 1.18
CA GLY A 89 11.94 -6.05 0.48
C GLY A 89 10.95 -5.04 1.06
N VAL A 90 9.74 -5.48 1.40
CA VAL A 90 8.76 -4.63 2.10
C VAL A 90 9.31 -4.18 3.46
N ASN A 91 10.03 -5.06 4.16
CA ASN A 91 10.64 -4.77 5.45
C ASN A 91 11.98 -4.01 5.37
N GLN A 92 12.39 -3.54 4.18
CA GLN A 92 13.45 -2.53 4.03
C GLN A 92 12.88 -1.13 3.76
N MET A 93 11.59 -1.00 3.42
CA MET A 93 11.02 0.28 3.04
C MET A 93 10.94 1.24 4.22
N SER A 94 11.28 2.50 3.98
CA SER A 94 11.20 3.55 5.00
C SER A 94 9.76 3.78 5.50
N LEU A 95 9.64 4.32 6.71
CA LEU A 95 8.36 4.79 7.28
C LEU A 95 7.59 5.68 6.28
N ALA A 96 8.27 6.67 5.70
CA ALA A 96 7.65 7.61 4.76
C ALA A 96 7.19 6.91 3.46
N ALA A 97 7.98 5.96 2.95
CA ALA A 97 7.60 5.18 1.77
C ALA A 97 6.34 4.35 2.03
N LEU A 98 6.30 3.63 3.15
CA LEU A 98 5.14 2.80 3.54
C LEU A 98 3.91 3.65 3.86
N GLN A 99 4.09 4.81 4.48
CA GLN A 99 2.98 5.71 4.80
C GLN A 99 2.37 6.40 3.59
N GLY A 100 3.16 6.65 2.54
CA GLY A 100 2.69 7.24 1.31
C GLY A 100 2.09 6.25 0.30
N LEU A 101 2.04 4.93 0.60
CA LEU A 101 1.43 3.95 -0.30
C LEU A 101 -0.06 4.22 -0.48
N ASP A 102 -0.56 4.04 -1.70
CA ASP A 102 -2.00 4.00 -1.95
C ASP A 102 -2.66 2.79 -1.26
N ALA A 103 -3.99 2.78 -1.22
CA ALA A 103 -4.75 1.76 -0.50
C ALA A 103 -4.48 0.32 -1.00
N THR A 104 -4.32 0.13 -2.32
CA THR A 104 -4.09 -1.18 -2.92
C THR A 104 -2.71 -1.72 -2.56
N ARG A 105 -1.65 -0.94 -2.79
CA ARG A 105 -0.27 -1.36 -2.47
C ARG A 105 -0.08 -1.52 -0.97
N ARG A 106 -0.70 -0.68 -0.16
CA ARG A 106 -0.70 -0.80 1.30
C ARG A 106 -1.31 -2.11 1.77
N GLY A 107 -2.44 -2.53 1.20
CA GLY A 107 -3.06 -3.82 1.52
C GLY A 107 -2.14 -5.01 1.20
N ILE A 108 -1.47 -4.96 0.05
CA ILE A 108 -0.48 -5.97 -0.34
C ILE A 108 0.72 -5.97 0.62
N ALA A 109 1.25 -4.80 0.94
CA ALA A 109 2.38 -4.65 1.86
C ALA A 109 2.03 -5.17 3.27
N MET A 110 0.80 -4.94 3.74
CA MET A 110 0.33 -5.43 5.03
C MET A 110 0.40 -6.96 5.14
N GLY A 111 0.15 -7.69 4.05
CA GLY A 111 0.26 -9.15 4.01
C GLY A 111 1.70 -9.69 4.02
N LYS A 112 2.70 -8.82 3.85
CA LYS A 112 4.13 -9.16 3.76
C LYS A 112 4.96 -8.56 4.90
N ALA A 113 4.43 -7.55 5.58
CA ALA A 113 5.15 -6.77 6.58
C ALA A 113 5.36 -7.54 7.88
N ASP A 114 6.51 -7.30 8.51
CA ASP A 114 6.74 -7.68 9.91
C ASP A 114 5.96 -6.77 10.88
N LYS A 115 6.12 -7.01 12.18
CA LYS A 115 5.41 -6.25 13.23
C LYS A 115 5.69 -4.74 13.19
N ILE A 116 6.91 -4.32 12.89
CA ILE A 116 7.31 -2.91 12.89
C ILE A 116 6.72 -2.23 11.66
N HIS A 117 6.92 -2.81 10.48
CA HIS A 117 6.46 -2.25 9.21
C HIS A 117 4.93 -2.30 9.08
N ALA A 118 4.27 -3.31 9.65
CA ALA A 118 2.81 -3.31 9.81
C ALA A 118 2.33 -2.13 10.67
N GLY A 119 3.10 -1.75 11.70
CA GLY A 119 2.84 -0.54 12.50
C GLY A 119 2.92 0.75 11.67
N TYR A 120 3.90 0.85 10.76
CA TYR A 120 4.04 1.98 9.84
C TYR A 120 2.85 2.10 8.89
N LEU A 121 2.45 0.97 8.27
CA LEU A 121 1.30 0.87 7.38
C LEU A 121 -0.03 1.15 8.10
N ALA A 122 -0.16 0.73 9.37
CA ALA A 122 -1.33 1.02 10.19
C ALA A 122 -1.41 2.51 10.57
N ALA A 123 -0.28 3.15 10.89
CA ALA A 123 -0.22 4.59 11.16
C ALA A 123 -0.56 5.43 9.92
N ALA A 124 -0.12 5.00 8.74
CA ALA A 124 -0.52 5.59 7.45
C ALA A 124 -2.05 5.65 7.27
N SER A 125 -2.73 4.67 7.86
CA SER A 125 -4.18 4.49 7.76
C SER A 125 -4.93 5.39 8.74
N ARG A 126 -4.22 6.07 9.65
CA ARG A 126 -4.75 7.11 10.54
C ARG A 126 -4.72 8.49 9.89
N ASP A 127 -3.73 8.79 9.04
CA ASP A 127 -3.67 10.03 8.24
C ASP A 127 -4.57 9.96 6.99
N ALA A 128 -4.76 8.77 6.41
CA ALA A 128 -5.88 8.48 5.52
C ALA A 128 -7.14 8.16 6.35
N GLY A 129 -7.63 9.17 7.08
CA GLY A 129 -8.56 9.07 8.20
C GLY A 129 -9.66 8.02 8.12
N ILE A 130 -9.94 7.36 9.26
CA ILE A 130 -11.15 6.58 9.58
C ILE A 130 -11.88 6.05 8.33
N SER A 131 -11.34 4.99 7.71
CA SER A 131 -11.99 4.37 6.55
C SER A 131 -13.12 3.43 6.97
N TYR A 132 -14.14 3.31 6.13
CA TYR A 132 -15.29 2.39 6.33
C TYR A 132 -14.85 0.97 6.71
N ASP A 133 -13.82 0.46 6.04
CA ASP A 133 -13.33 -0.91 6.25
C ASP A 133 -12.59 -1.04 7.59
N SER A 134 -11.85 -0.01 8.01
CA SER A 134 -11.18 0.03 9.32
C SER A 134 -12.19 0.10 10.49
N VAL A 135 -13.26 0.88 10.33
CA VAL A 135 -14.33 0.98 11.34
C VAL A 135 -15.15 -0.31 11.41
N LEU A 136 -15.49 -0.91 10.26
CA LEU A 136 -16.25 -2.17 10.22
C LEU A 136 -15.47 -3.34 10.84
N ALA A 137 -14.15 -3.41 10.61
CA ALA A 137 -13.29 -4.42 11.22
C ALA A 137 -13.20 -4.25 12.74
N MET A 138 -13.01 -3.02 13.23
CA MET A 138 -13.01 -2.73 14.67
C MET A 138 -14.36 -3.07 15.31
N LEU A 139 -15.47 -2.74 14.63
CA LEU A 139 -16.80 -3.06 15.11
C LEU A 139 -17.00 -4.58 15.18
N THR A 140 -16.75 -5.30 14.11
CA THR A 140 -16.90 -6.77 14.07
C THR A 140 -16.05 -7.46 15.17
N GLY A 141 -14.87 -6.92 15.48
CA GLY A 141 -14.05 -7.39 16.61
C GLY A 141 -14.68 -7.16 17.98
N MET A 142 -15.31 -6.00 18.20
CA MET A 142 -16.03 -5.68 19.45
C MET A 142 -17.28 -6.54 19.67
N GLN A 143 -17.90 -7.07 18.60
CA GLN A 143 -19.09 -7.94 18.70
C GLN A 143 -18.85 -9.19 19.56
N SER A 144 -17.60 -9.64 19.69
CA SER A 144 -17.23 -10.81 20.50
C SER A 144 -17.25 -10.58 22.01
N GLY A 145 -17.41 -9.33 22.48
CA GLY A 145 -17.26 -8.96 23.90
C GLY A 145 -18.40 -8.12 24.50
N ILE A 146 -19.59 -8.08 23.88
CA ILE A 146 -20.72 -7.23 24.32
C ILE A 146 -21.76 -7.99 25.16
N GLY A 147 -22.18 -7.36 26.29
CA GLY A 147 -23.18 -7.83 27.28
C GLY A 147 -22.54 -8.09 28.66
N ALA A 148 -22.74 -7.25 29.68
CA ALA A 148 -23.95 -7.28 30.51
C ALA A 148 -24.49 -5.91 30.97
N ASP A 149 -23.82 -4.78 30.67
CA ASP A 149 -24.28 -3.42 31.04
C ASP A 149 -24.03 -2.38 29.91
N GLY A 150 -24.18 -2.76 28.63
CA GLY A 150 -23.86 -1.89 27.49
C GLY A 150 -24.61 -2.22 26.18
N LEU A 151 -24.09 -1.73 25.05
CA LEU A 151 -24.71 -1.87 23.71
C LEU A 151 -25.08 -3.33 23.38
N SER A 152 -26.33 -3.59 23.00
CA SER A 152 -26.80 -4.93 22.61
C SER A 152 -26.29 -5.36 21.24
N VAL A 153 -26.28 -6.68 20.97
CA VAL A 153 -25.87 -7.28 19.68
C VAL A 153 -26.72 -6.74 18.52
N ASP A 154 -28.01 -6.48 18.74
CA ASP A 154 -28.91 -5.96 17.70
C ASP A 154 -28.66 -4.47 17.42
N GLN A 155 -28.43 -3.66 18.46
CA GLN A 155 -28.03 -2.25 18.31
C GLN A 155 -26.69 -2.14 17.56
N PHE A 156 -25.81 -3.12 17.76
CA PHE A 156 -24.54 -3.21 17.08
C PHE A 156 -24.67 -3.58 15.60
N ALA A 157 -25.49 -4.58 15.29
CA ALA A 157 -25.79 -4.98 13.92
C ALA A 157 -26.42 -3.84 13.11
N ALA A 158 -27.28 -3.03 13.74
CA ALA A 158 -27.87 -1.84 13.12
C ALA A 158 -26.81 -0.78 12.73
N ILE A 159 -25.80 -0.55 13.57
CA ILE A 159 -24.69 0.37 13.29
C ILE A 159 -23.83 -0.14 12.12
N ASN A 160 -23.52 -1.44 12.10
CA ASN A 160 -22.80 -2.08 10.98
C ASN A 160 -23.57 -1.97 9.66
N GLY A 161 -24.89 -2.13 9.70
CA GLY A 161 -25.78 -1.98 8.55
C GLY A 161 -25.81 -0.55 8.00
N MET A 162 -25.92 0.45 8.89
CA MET A 162 -25.89 1.87 8.50
C MET A 162 -24.56 2.29 7.87
N LEU A 163 -23.43 1.79 8.41
CA LEU A 163 -22.10 2.06 7.88
C LEU A 163 -21.91 1.44 6.48
N SER A 164 -22.38 0.21 6.30
CA SER A 164 -22.33 -0.50 5.00
C SER A 164 -23.25 0.15 3.96
N GLY A 165 -24.44 0.61 4.37
CA GLY A 165 -25.36 1.34 3.51
C GLY A 165 -24.80 2.70 3.07
N ALA A 166 -24.13 3.43 3.95
CA ALA A 166 -23.50 4.70 3.60
C ALA A 166 -22.33 4.55 2.61
N LYS A 167 -21.56 3.46 2.67
CA LYS A 167 -20.53 3.09 1.67
C LYS A 167 -21.14 2.92 0.28
N ALA A 168 -22.31 2.28 0.19
CA ALA A 168 -22.97 1.98 -1.08
C ALA A 168 -23.59 3.21 -1.78
N VAL A 169 -23.92 4.28 -1.04
CA VAL A 169 -24.61 5.45 -1.58
C VAL A 169 -23.68 6.55 -2.08
N ASN A 170 -22.51 6.78 -1.45
CA ASN A 170 -21.77 8.05 -1.65
C ASN A 170 -20.27 7.95 -2.00
N GLY A 171 -19.67 6.76 -2.05
CA GLY A 171 -18.33 6.55 -2.63
C GLY A 171 -17.14 7.33 -2.04
N GLY A 172 -17.24 8.00 -0.87
CA GLY A 172 -16.16 8.85 -0.32
C GLY A 172 -16.14 9.00 1.21
N GLN A 173 -14.92 9.24 1.75
CA GLN A 173 -14.49 9.16 3.18
C GLN A 173 -15.11 10.19 4.15
N THR A 174 -15.74 11.27 3.66
CA THR A 174 -16.07 12.46 4.49
C THR A 174 -17.41 12.36 5.24
N TYR A 175 -18.23 11.35 4.95
CA TYR A 175 -19.60 11.28 5.45
C TYR A 175 -19.73 10.69 6.86
N VAL A 176 -18.78 9.85 7.30
CA VAL A 176 -18.83 9.17 8.60
C VAL A 176 -18.75 10.18 9.76
N SER A 177 -17.89 11.20 9.67
CA SER A 177 -17.86 12.28 10.67
C SER A 177 -19.18 13.04 10.71
N SER A 178 -19.76 13.37 9.56
CA SER A 178 -21.03 14.11 9.48
C SER A 178 -22.20 13.30 10.06
N LEU A 179 -22.22 11.98 9.83
CA LEU A 179 -23.21 11.07 10.38
C LEU A 179 -23.05 10.92 11.90
N LEU A 180 -21.83 10.72 12.38
CA LEU A 180 -21.54 10.61 13.82
C LEU A 180 -21.87 11.90 14.57
N THR A 181 -21.49 13.07 14.04
CA THR A 181 -21.88 14.37 14.60
C THR A 181 -23.40 14.55 14.61
N SER A 182 -24.09 14.08 13.56
CA SER A 182 -25.56 14.07 13.50
C SER A 182 -26.20 13.13 14.53
N MET A 183 -25.59 11.98 14.83
CA MET A 183 -26.10 11.01 15.80
C MET A 183 -25.84 11.44 17.25
N ILE A 184 -24.75 12.15 17.50
CA ILE A 184 -24.42 12.70 18.83
C ILE A 184 -25.24 13.97 19.12
N GLY A 185 -25.51 14.80 18.10
CA GLY A 185 -26.22 16.07 18.26
C GLY A 185 -27.75 15.99 18.28
N LYS A 186 -28.34 14.78 18.17
CA LYS A 186 -29.80 14.58 18.17
C LYS A 186 -30.16 13.71 19.35
N ASP A 187 -31.16 14.14 20.12
CA ASP A 187 -31.79 13.46 21.28
C ASP A 187 -32.44 12.10 20.97
N ALA A 188 -31.96 11.38 19.94
CA ALA A 188 -32.48 10.12 19.43
C ALA A 188 -32.30 8.93 20.40
N TRP A 189 -31.66 9.14 21.55
CA TRP A 189 -31.42 8.14 22.59
C TRP A 189 -32.18 8.44 23.90
N ARG A 190 -33.42 8.94 23.80
CA ARG A 190 -34.38 8.78 24.89
C ARG A 190 -35.25 7.57 24.62
N PRO A 191 -35.13 6.47 25.39
CA PRO A 191 -36.16 5.43 25.35
C PRO A 191 -37.48 6.01 25.90
N ALA A 192 -38.58 5.62 25.27
CA ALA A 192 -39.94 5.92 25.73
C ALA A 192 -40.27 5.18 27.03
#